data_AF-A0A7J2VVI5-F1
#
_entry.id   AF-A0A7J2VVI5-F1
#
_cell.length_a   1.000
_cell.length_b   1.000
_cell.length_c   1.000
_cell.angle_alpha   90.00
_cell.angle_beta   90.00
_cell.angle_gamma   90.00
#
_symmetry.space_group_name_H-M   'P 1'
#
loop_
_entity.id
_entity.type
_entity.pdbx_description
1 polymer ?
#
loop_
_entity_poly.entity_id
_entity_poly.type
_entity_poly.pdbx_seq_one_letter_code
_entity_poly.pdbx_strand_id
1 'polypeptide(L)'
;MAKIYRKDFEPVADIGDNIVLEPIKEAYRVVFVEQTGIIEKDFGSIAAGATLVNQRLDVLEMFPNQLGQFRIYIVDDIRIKNWRQPEGVGRFYMKKVSTSIDKTFQTLGFDRFGQLTELFVFEDKVPIVDVENVSGTALSTSRVRFFGYKYDLEKLPSIPEKYVSVPIAGIALRKI
;
A
#
# COMPACT_ATOMS: atom_id res chain seq x y z
N MET A 1 -11.37 1.14 21.09
CA MET A 1 -11.34 1.28 19.62
C MET A 1 -9.89 1.17 19.18
N ALA A 2 -9.56 0.21 18.31
CA ALA A 2 -8.22 0.11 17.75
C ALA A 2 -8.00 1.24 16.72
N LYS A 3 -6.84 1.91 16.75
CA LYS A 3 -6.47 2.90 15.74
C LYS A 3 -5.87 2.15 14.55
N ILE A 4 -6.39 2.41 13.34
CA ILE A 4 -5.91 1.77 12.10
C ILE A 4 -4.46 2.16 11.81
N TYR A 5 -4.07 3.38 12.19
CA TYR A 5 -2.73 3.86 11.99
C TYR A 5 -2.05 4.21 13.31
N ARG A 6 -0.84 3.71 13.46
CA ARG A 6 0.05 3.99 14.60
C ARG A 6 1.20 4.87 14.14
N LYS A 7 1.72 5.66 15.09
CA LYS A 7 2.89 6.51 14.85
C LYS A 7 4.11 5.63 14.50
N ASP A 8 4.36 4.64 15.34
CA ASP A 8 5.38 3.63 15.11
C ASP A 8 4.86 2.57 14.13
N PHE A 9 5.75 1.99 13.33
CA PHE A 9 5.36 0.99 12.34
C PHE A 9 5.21 -0.39 12.97
N GLU A 10 4.00 -0.68 13.43
CA GLU A 10 3.66 -1.92 14.11
C GLU A 10 2.62 -2.71 13.31
N PRO A 11 2.51 -4.03 13.55
CA PRO A 11 1.39 -4.79 13.05
C PRO A 11 0.05 -4.12 13.42
N VAL A 12 -0.88 -4.10 12.47
CA VAL A 12 -2.21 -3.51 12.69
C VAL A 12 -3.08 -4.37 13.62
N ALA A 13 -2.79 -5.67 13.68
CA ALA A 13 -3.51 -6.67 14.46
C ALA A 13 -2.52 -7.72 15.00
N ASP A 14 -2.82 -8.25 16.19
CA ASP A 14 -2.03 -9.32 16.82
C ASP A 14 -2.57 -10.71 16.43
N ILE A 15 -1.79 -11.76 16.71
CA ILE A 15 -2.26 -13.14 16.52
C ILE A 15 -3.49 -13.38 17.40
N GLY A 16 -4.56 -13.92 16.80
CA GLY A 16 -5.85 -14.15 17.44
C GLY A 16 -6.85 -13.01 17.31
N ASP A 17 -6.42 -11.81 16.87
CA ASP A 17 -7.34 -10.72 16.58
C ASP A 17 -8.22 -11.04 15.36
N ASN A 18 -9.43 -10.49 15.38
CA ASN A 18 -10.30 -10.52 14.22
C ASN A 18 -10.12 -9.25 13.40
N ILE A 19 -10.05 -9.40 12.08
CA ILE A 19 -10.01 -8.29 11.13
C ILE A 19 -11.23 -8.31 10.21
N VAL A 20 -11.66 -7.14 9.77
CA VAL A 20 -12.68 -6.98 8.71
C VAL A 20 -12.06 -6.21 7.57
N LEU A 21 -12.07 -6.82 6.37
CA LEU A 21 -11.52 -6.24 5.17
C LEU A 21 -12.54 -5.27 4.54
N GLU A 22 -12.13 -4.02 4.39
CA GLU A 22 -12.93 -2.97 3.75
C GLU A 22 -12.45 -2.73 2.32
N PRO A 23 -13.37 -2.57 1.33
CA PRO A 23 -14.81 -2.42 1.48
C PRO A 23 -15.61 -3.72 1.35
N ILE A 24 -14.96 -4.88 1.16
CA ILE A 24 -15.65 -6.15 0.82
C ILE A 24 -16.46 -6.76 1.98
N LYS A 25 -16.25 -6.28 3.22
CA LYS A 25 -16.96 -6.73 4.43
C LYS A 25 -16.78 -8.22 4.74
N GLU A 26 -15.62 -8.75 4.43
CA GLU A 26 -15.23 -10.12 4.79
C GLU A 26 -14.44 -10.12 6.11
N ALA A 27 -14.75 -11.06 7.00
CA ALA A 27 -14.14 -11.17 8.32
C ALA A 27 -13.16 -12.34 8.38
N TYR A 28 -12.04 -12.14 9.05
CA TYR A 28 -10.99 -13.13 9.22
C TYR A 28 -10.41 -13.08 10.63
N ARG A 29 -9.82 -14.18 11.08
CA ARG A 29 -8.97 -14.25 12.26
C ARG A 29 -7.51 -14.31 11.85
N VAL A 30 -6.65 -13.54 12.51
CA VAL A 30 -5.20 -13.57 12.31
C VAL A 30 -4.64 -14.83 12.96
N VAL A 31 -4.05 -15.71 12.17
CA VAL A 31 -3.43 -16.96 12.64
C VAL A 31 -1.94 -16.78 12.88
N PHE A 32 -1.28 -15.99 12.05
CA PHE A 32 0.15 -15.74 12.13
C PHE A 32 0.50 -14.34 11.62
N VAL A 33 1.59 -13.78 12.13
CA VAL A 33 2.14 -12.48 11.71
C VAL A 33 3.64 -12.63 11.54
N GLU A 34 4.17 -12.19 10.40
CA GLU A 34 5.60 -12.19 10.12
C GLU A 34 6.05 -10.86 9.53
N GLN A 35 7.23 -10.38 9.92
CA GLN A 35 7.88 -9.26 9.24
C GLN A 35 8.35 -9.69 7.85
N THR A 36 8.23 -8.79 6.87
CA THR A 36 8.81 -9.00 5.55
C THR A 36 10.24 -8.47 5.52
N GLY A 37 11.09 -9.09 4.70
CA GLY A 37 12.31 -8.43 4.24
C GLY A 37 12.02 -7.19 3.39
N ILE A 38 13.08 -6.55 2.90
CA ILE A 38 12.98 -5.47 1.92
C ILE A 38 12.68 -6.10 0.55
N ILE A 39 11.53 -5.73 -0.02
CA ILE A 39 11.12 -6.11 -1.37
C ILE A 39 11.43 -4.94 -2.29
N GLU A 40 12.14 -5.16 -3.40
CA GLU A 40 12.48 -4.11 -4.36
C GLU A 40 11.77 -4.34 -5.69
N LYS A 41 11.15 -3.29 -6.24
CA LYS A 41 10.65 -3.22 -7.61
C LYS A 41 11.45 -2.18 -8.36
N ASP A 42 12.12 -2.59 -9.42
CA ASP A 42 12.67 -1.70 -10.44
C ASP A 42 11.67 -1.60 -11.61
N PHE A 43 11.29 -0.37 -12.00
CA PHE A 43 10.48 -0.13 -13.20
C PHE A 43 11.35 0.06 -14.46
N GLY A 44 12.67 -0.04 -14.32
CA GLY A 44 13.64 0.06 -15.40
C GLY A 44 13.97 1.49 -15.77
N SER A 45 14.39 1.69 -17.02
CA SER A 45 14.80 3.00 -17.52
C SER A 45 13.60 3.91 -17.79
N ILE A 46 13.71 5.18 -17.40
CA ILE A 46 12.69 6.21 -17.68
C ILE A 46 13.38 7.45 -18.24
N ALA A 47 12.99 7.88 -19.44
CA ALA A 47 13.51 9.12 -20.04
C ALA A 47 13.20 10.35 -19.18
N ALA A 48 13.98 11.42 -19.33
CA ALA A 48 13.77 12.66 -18.58
C ALA A 48 12.34 13.20 -18.78
N GLY A 49 11.62 13.47 -17.68
CA GLY A 49 10.23 13.94 -17.71
C GLY A 49 9.18 12.93 -18.20
N ALA A 50 9.58 11.69 -18.55
CA ALA A 50 8.64 10.68 -19.00
C ALA A 50 7.89 10.02 -17.83
N THR A 51 6.71 9.46 -18.13
CA THR A 51 5.89 8.70 -17.19
C THR A 51 5.63 7.31 -17.75
N LEU A 52 5.93 6.27 -16.97
CA LEU A 52 5.41 4.92 -17.17
C LEU A 52 4.01 4.85 -16.57
N VAL A 53 3.03 4.41 -17.35
CA VAL A 53 1.62 4.35 -16.93
C VAL A 53 1.20 2.92 -16.61
N ASN A 54 0.21 2.76 -15.73
CA ASN A 54 -0.41 1.45 -15.41
C ASN A 54 0.61 0.38 -14.95
N GLN A 55 1.60 0.79 -14.17
CA GLN A 55 2.58 -0.12 -13.59
C GLN A 55 1.98 -0.84 -12.39
N ARG A 56 1.82 -2.16 -12.51
CA ARG A 56 1.28 -3.01 -11.45
C ARG A 56 2.37 -3.39 -10.45
N LEU A 57 2.04 -3.39 -9.16
CA LEU A 57 2.96 -3.75 -8.07
C LEU A 57 2.89 -5.25 -7.74
N ASP A 58 3.11 -6.12 -8.73
CA ASP A 58 2.97 -7.59 -8.60
C ASP A 58 3.88 -8.20 -7.53
N VAL A 59 4.99 -7.54 -7.21
CA VAL A 59 5.92 -7.97 -6.14
C VAL A 59 5.28 -7.96 -4.74
N LEU A 60 4.10 -7.35 -4.59
CA LEU A 60 3.34 -7.28 -3.34
C LEU A 60 2.16 -8.28 -3.31
N GLU A 61 1.97 -9.10 -4.35
CA GLU A 61 0.92 -10.10 -4.37
C GLU A 61 1.09 -11.09 -3.21
N MET A 62 -0.02 -11.41 -2.56
CA MET A 62 -0.08 -12.28 -1.40
C MET A 62 -0.72 -13.62 -1.79
N PHE A 63 -0.40 -14.69 -1.06
CA PHE A 63 -1.08 -15.97 -1.25
C PHE A 63 -2.58 -15.87 -0.87
N PRO A 64 -3.41 -16.83 -1.28
CA PRO A 64 -4.81 -16.89 -0.85
C PRO A 64 -4.96 -16.81 0.67
N ASN A 65 -5.92 -16.01 1.14
CA ASN A 65 -6.12 -15.69 2.56
C ASN A 65 -4.89 -15.08 3.26
N GLN A 66 -4.04 -14.35 2.54
CA GLN A 66 -3.00 -13.53 3.15
C GLN A 66 -3.24 -12.04 2.93
N LEU A 67 -2.84 -11.28 3.95
CA LEU A 67 -2.82 -9.83 3.94
C LEU A 67 -1.38 -9.35 4.09
N GLY A 68 -1.00 -8.32 3.36
CA GLY A 68 0.22 -7.56 3.54
C GLY A 68 -0.07 -6.15 4.01
N GLN A 69 0.73 -5.64 4.94
CA GLN A 69 0.78 -4.23 5.37
C GLN A 69 2.16 -3.70 5.01
N PHE A 70 2.24 -2.70 4.15
CA PHE A 70 3.49 -2.22 3.59
C PHE A 70 3.64 -0.70 3.73
N ARG A 71 4.87 -0.27 3.97
CA ARG A 71 5.32 1.11 3.75
C ARG A 71 6.26 1.16 2.56
N ILE A 72 6.42 2.35 2.00
CA ILE A 72 7.16 2.58 0.76
C ILE A 72 8.44 3.34 1.07
N TYR A 73 9.52 3.00 0.37
CA TYR A 73 10.77 3.75 0.36
C TYR A 73 11.25 3.92 -1.09
N ILE A 74 11.26 5.15 -1.57
CA ILE A 74 11.69 5.51 -2.93
C ILE A 74 13.22 5.62 -2.96
N VAL A 75 13.87 4.92 -3.90
CA VAL A 75 15.34 4.86 -4.00
C VAL A 75 15.88 5.81 -5.05
N ASP A 76 15.24 5.87 -6.22
CA ASP A 76 15.65 6.73 -7.34
C ASP A 76 14.75 7.98 -7.44
N ASP A 77 15.15 9.02 -8.18
CA ASP A 77 14.44 10.31 -8.24
C ASP A 77 13.19 10.24 -9.12
N ILE A 78 12.19 9.51 -8.61
CA ILE A 78 10.91 9.26 -9.23
C ILE A 78 9.77 9.77 -8.37
N ARG A 79 8.62 9.96 -9.03
CA ARG A 79 7.34 10.27 -8.40
C ARG A 79 6.32 9.21 -8.76
N ILE A 80 5.67 8.66 -7.76
CA ILE A 80 4.58 7.70 -7.92
C ILE A 80 3.24 8.45 -7.81
N LYS A 81 2.41 8.36 -8.84
CA LYS A 81 1.13 9.05 -8.93
C LYS A 81 0.01 8.12 -9.39
N ASN A 82 -1.21 8.63 -9.30
CA ASN A 82 -2.43 7.95 -9.73
C ASN A 82 -2.58 6.53 -9.14
N TRP A 83 -2.49 6.42 -7.82
CA TRP A 83 -2.60 5.14 -7.12
C TRP A 83 -3.99 4.52 -7.30
N ARG A 84 -4.09 3.30 -7.81
CA ARG A 84 -5.36 2.59 -8.05
C ARG A 84 -5.33 1.22 -7.40
N GLN A 85 -6.33 0.88 -6.59
CA GLN A 85 -6.45 -0.44 -5.95
C GLN A 85 -7.92 -0.70 -5.56
N PRO A 86 -8.67 -1.54 -6.30
CA PRO A 86 -8.36 -2.10 -7.62
C PRO A 86 -8.31 -1.03 -8.73
N GLU A 87 -8.04 -1.40 -9.99
CA GLU A 87 -7.80 -0.45 -11.11
C GLU A 87 -8.82 0.69 -11.23
N GLY A 88 -10.11 0.43 -11.02
CA GLY A 88 -11.16 1.45 -11.10
C GLY A 88 -11.32 2.34 -9.86
N VAL A 89 -10.58 2.09 -8.78
CA VAL A 89 -10.75 2.77 -7.49
C VAL A 89 -9.46 3.45 -7.07
N GLY A 90 -9.52 4.78 -7.06
CA GLY A 90 -8.38 5.60 -6.67
C GLY A 90 -8.06 5.54 -5.17
N ARG A 91 -6.78 5.47 -4.84
CA ARG A 91 -6.21 5.70 -3.51
C ARG A 91 -5.64 7.11 -3.39
N PHE A 92 -5.74 7.66 -2.18
CA PHE A 92 -5.20 8.98 -1.82
C PHE A 92 -5.80 10.17 -2.59
N TYR A 93 -6.86 9.97 -3.39
CA TYR A 93 -7.49 11.04 -4.14
C TYR A 93 -8.22 12.02 -3.24
N MET A 94 -8.05 13.31 -3.53
CA MET A 94 -8.86 14.40 -3.01
C MET A 94 -9.84 14.87 -4.09
N LYS A 95 -10.94 15.52 -3.71
CA LYS A 95 -11.98 16.00 -4.65
C LYS A 95 -11.43 16.83 -5.82
N LYS A 96 -10.31 17.55 -5.63
CA LYS A 96 -9.76 18.50 -6.61
C LYS A 96 -8.27 18.31 -6.92
N VAL A 97 -7.59 17.40 -6.22
CA VAL A 97 -6.12 17.28 -6.30
C VAL A 97 -5.76 15.80 -6.37
N SER A 98 -4.89 15.46 -7.34
CA SER A 98 -4.20 14.17 -7.36
C SER A 98 -2.98 14.25 -6.46
N THR A 99 -2.88 13.34 -5.50
CA THR A 99 -1.71 13.25 -4.63
C THR A 99 -0.62 12.42 -5.31
N SER A 100 0.63 12.72 -4.99
CA SER A 100 1.77 11.92 -5.44
C SER A 100 2.71 11.67 -4.28
N ILE A 101 3.49 10.59 -4.38
CA ILE A 101 4.50 10.21 -3.41
C ILE A 101 5.84 10.23 -4.12
N ASP A 102 6.75 11.09 -3.69
CA ASP A 102 8.14 11.18 -4.13
C ASP A 102 9.06 11.19 -2.90
N LYS A 103 10.38 11.32 -3.08
CA LYS A 103 11.33 11.26 -1.95
C LYS A 103 11.12 12.32 -0.86
N THR A 104 10.27 13.32 -1.07
CA THR A 104 10.05 14.40 -0.10
C THR A 104 9.59 13.90 1.27
N PHE A 105 8.79 12.83 1.36
CA PHE A 105 8.38 12.33 2.68
C PHE A 105 9.56 11.72 3.47
N GLN A 106 10.57 11.18 2.79
CA GLN A 106 11.77 10.63 3.42
C GLN A 106 12.66 11.75 3.95
N THR A 107 12.78 12.87 3.21
CA THR A 107 13.61 14.01 3.59
C THR A 107 12.98 14.85 4.70
N LEU A 108 11.66 15.00 4.72
CA LEU A 108 10.93 15.70 5.79
C LEU A 108 10.90 14.89 7.11
N GLY A 109 11.09 13.57 7.01
CA GLY A 109 11.23 12.66 8.13
C GLY A 109 10.40 11.40 7.93
N PHE A 110 11.06 10.31 7.57
CA PHE A 110 10.43 9.01 7.35
C PHE A 110 9.60 8.54 8.56
N ASP A 111 10.08 8.76 9.78
CA ASP A 111 9.36 8.36 11.00
C ASP A 111 8.06 9.15 11.21
N ARG A 112 8.00 10.39 10.70
CA ARG A 112 6.83 11.27 10.83
C ARG A 112 5.82 11.07 9.71
N PHE A 113 6.32 10.88 8.49
CA PHE A 113 5.48 10.88 7.28
C PHE A 113 5.37 9.51 6.61
N GLY A 114 6.10 8.50 7.07
CA GLY A 114 6.06 7.14 6.51
C GLY A 114 4.68 6.50 6.60
N GLN A 115 3.89 6.87 7.61
CA GLN A 115 2.50 6.44 7.74
C GLN A 115 1.63 6.89 6.54
N LEU A 116 1.98 7.97 5.84
CA LEU A 116 1.28 8.43 4.62
C LEU A 116 1.46 7.48 3.43
N THR A 117 2.45 6.59 3.53
CA THR A 117 2.77 5.59 2.50
C THR A 117 2.25 4.21 2.84
N GLU A 118 1.55 4.06 3.96
CA GLU A 118 1.08 2.77 4.43
C GLU A 118 -0.11 2.27 3.61
N LEU A 119 -0.02 1.04 3.12
CA LEU A 119 -1.05 0.40 2.31
C LEU A 119 -1.21 -1.08 2.67
N PHE A 120 -2.40 -1.60 2.37
CA PHE A 120 -2.74 -3.00 2.60
C PHE A 120 -3.01 -3.70 1.27
N VAL A 121 -2.48 -4.91 1.11
CA VAL A 121 -2.70 -5.76 -0.06
C VAL A 121 -3.30 -7.07 0.42
N PHE A 122 -4.43 -7.47 -0.17
CA PHE A 122 -5.05 -8.76 0.11
C PHE A 122 -5.05 -9.58 -1.16
N GLU A 123 -4.44 -10.77 -1.10
CA GLU A 123 -4.30 -11.69 -2.23
C GLU A 123 -3.70 -10.99 -3.47
N ASP A 124 -4.42 -11.00 -4.59
CA ASP A 124 -4.01 -10.45 -5.89
C ASP A 124 -4.40 -8.97 -6.09
N LYS A 125 -4.99 -8.33 -5.07
CA LYS A 125 -5.49 -6.95 -5.16
C LYS A 125 -4.35 -5.95 -4.97
N VAL A 126 -3.29 -6.03 -5.76
CA VAL A 126 -2.15 -5.10 -5.67
C VAL A 126 -2.48 -3.72 -6.25
N PRO A 127 -1.78 -2.66 -5.80
CA PRO A 127 -1.91 -1.35 -6.43
C PRO A 127 -1.36 -1.32 -7.86
N ILE A 128 -1.96 -0.45 -8.66
CA ILE A 128 -1.49 -0.03 -9.98
C ILE A 128 -1.18 1.46 -9.89
N VAL A 129 -0.02 1.86 -10.40
CA VAL A 129 0.50 3.23 -10.26
C VAL A 129 1.07 3.74 -11.58
N ASP A 130 1.25 5.04 -11.68
CA ASP A 130 2.07 5.65 -12.72
C ASP A 130 3.38 6.13 -12.09
N VAL A 131 4.50 5.93 -12.77
CA VAL A 131 5.85 6.24 -12.29
C VAL A 131 6.48 7.28 -13.21
N GLU A 132 6.77 8.45 -12.67
CA GLU A 132 7.33 9.59 -13.40
C GLU A 132 8.78 9.82 -13.02
N ASN A 133 9.64 10.01 -14.02
CA ASN A 133 10.98 10.54 -13.81
C ASN A 133 10.91 12.06 -13.67
N VAL A 134 11.14 12.54 -12.46
CA VAL A 134 11.10 13.99 -12.14
C VAL A 134 12.48 14.65 -12.26
N SER A 135 13.52 13.88 -12.58
CA SER A 135 14.86 14.41 -12.80
C SER A 135 15.01 15.01 -14.21
N GLY A 136 15.98 15.90 -14.38
CA GLY A 136 16.33 16.51 -15.67
C GLY A 136 17.09 15.59 -16.63
N THR A 137 17.35 14.33 -16.23
CA THR A 137 18.16 13.37 -16.98
C THR A 137 17.47 12.02 -17.09
N ALA A 138 17.83 11.21 -18.08
CA ALA A 138 17.32 9.85 -18.16
C ALA A 138 17.81 9.02 -16.96
N LEU A 139 16.91 8.22 -16.38
CA LEU A 139 17.23 7.24 -15.35
C LEU A 139 17.44 5.88 -16.00
N SER A 140 18.51 5.17 -15.63
CA SER A 140 18.74 3.77 -16.02
C SER A 140 17.92 2.78 -15.19
N THR A 141 17.59 3.16 -13.95
CA THR A 141 16.80 2.38 -12.99
C THR A 141 15.80 3.28 -12.30
N SER A 142 14.67 2.71 -11.87
CA SER A 142 13.63 3.41 -11.13
C SER A 142 13.11 2.50 -10.02
N ARG A 143 13.83 2.50 -8.89
CA ARG A 143 13.63 1.54 -7.80
C ARG A 143 12.76 2.09 -6.68
N VAL A 144 11.86 1.24 -6.22
CA VAL A 144 11.03 1.42 -5.03
C VAL A 144 11.15 0.19 -4.15
N ARG A 145 11.31 0.43 -2.86
CA ARG A 145 11.37 -0.61 -1.84
C ARG A 145 10.09 -0.63 -1.00
N PHE A 146 9.69 -1.81 -0.59
CA PHE A 146 8.56 -2.05 0.28
C PHE A 146 9.01 -2.92 1.46
N PHE A 147 8.42 -2.68 2.62
CA PHE A 147 8.65 -3.47 3.83
C PHE A 147 7.47 -3.35 4.77
N GLY A 148 7.28 -4.35 5.62
CA GLY A 148 6.27 -4.35 6.66
C GLY A 148 5.95 -5.73 7.18
N TYR A 149 4.69 -6.11 7.14
CA TYR A 149 4.18 -7.32 7.78
C TYR A 149 3.27 -8.09 6.84
N LYS A 150 3.29 -9.42 6.94
CA LYS A 150 2.32 -10.32 6.32
C LYS A 150 1.55 -11.09 7.40
N TYR A 151 0.30 -11.39 7.08
CA TYR A 151 -0.66 -12.03 7.97
C TYR A 151 -1.25 -13.25 7.28
N ASP A 152 -1.19 -14.41 7.95
CA ASP A 152 -2.00 -15.57 7.56
C ASP A 152 -3.38 -15.46 8.20
N LEU A 153 -4.42 -15.64 7.40
CA LEU A 153 -5.80 -15.40 7.81
C LEU A 153 -6.66 -16.65 7.70
N GLU A 154 -7.53 -16.84 8.69
CA GLU A 154 -8.59 -17.84 8.67
C GLU A 154 -9.94 -17.12 8.48
N LYS A 155 -10.68 -17.46 7.42
CA LYS A 155 -11.97 -16.82 7.13
C LYS A 155 -13.01 -17.16 8.19
N LEU A 156 -13.71 -16.14 8.68
CA LEU A 156 -14.79 -16.29 9.65
C LEU A 156 -16.15 -16.37 8.94
N PRO A 157 -17.13 -17.09 9.50
CA PRO A 157 -18.46 -17.23 8.90
C PRO A 157 -19.29 -15.94 8.99
N SER A 158 -18.96 -15.02 9.91
CA SER A 158 -19.65 -13.76 10.13
C SER A 158 -18.72 -12.71 10.74
N ILE A 159 -19.13 -11.44 10.65
CA ILE A 159 -18.41 -10.32 11.28
C ILE A 159 -18.57 -10.40 12.80
N PRO A 160 -17.47 -10.49 13.58
CA PRO A 160 -17.54 -10.53 15.04
C PRO A 160 -17.84 -9.15 15.63
N GLU A 161 -18.27 -9.11 16.90
CA GLU A 161 -18.55 -7.85 17.61
C GLU A 161 -17.29 -6.97 17.78
N LYS A 162 -16.13 -7.60 17.95
CA LYS A 162 -14.83 -6.94 18.13
C LYS A 162 -13.91 -7.32 16.98
N TYR A 163 -13.46 -6.30 16.25
CA TYR A 163 -12.55 -6.45 15.12
C TYR A 163 -11.72 -5.19 14.88
N VAL A 164 -10.65 -5.35 14.11
CA VAL A 164 -9.87 -4.27 13.49
C VAL A 164 -10.31 -4.11 12.04
N SER A 165 -10.65 -2.90 11.62
CA SER A 165 -11.04 -2.62 10.24
C SER A 165 -9.80 -2.34 9.39
N VAL A 166 -9.64 -3.05 8.27
CA VAL A 166 -8.45 -2.99 7.40
C VAL A 166 -8.84 -2.56 5.98
N PRO A 167 -8.38 -1.39 5.49
CA PRO A 167 -8.72 -0.90 4.16
C PRO A 167 -7.81 -1.49 3.07
N ILE A 168 -8.33 -2.46 2.32
CA ILE A 168 -7.62 -3.16 1.22
C ILE A 168 -7.84 -2.52 -0.15
N ALA A 169 -8.62 -1.43 -0.21
CA ALA A 169 -8.87 -0.67 -1.44
C ALA A 169 -8.89 0.83 -1.16
N GLY A 170 -8.81 1.63 -2.23
CA GLY A 170 -9.09 3.06 -2.13
C GLY A 170 -10.54 3.35 -1.72
N ILE A 171 -10.77 4.54 -1.18
CA ILE A 171 -12.14 4.99 -0.90
C ILE A 171 -12.72 5.47 -2.23
N ALA A 172 -13.58 4.66 -2.84
CA ALA A 172 -14.47 5.17 -3.88
C ALA A 172 -15.34 6.26 -3.23
N LEU A 173 -15.15 7.52 -3.66
CA LEU A 173 -16.01 8.62 -3.22
C LEU A 173 -17.45 8.18 -3.46
N ARG A 174 -18.25 8.08 -2.39
CA ARG A 174 -19.69 7.88 -2.54
C ARG A 174 -20.18 8.96 -3.50
N LYS A 175 -20.85 8.58 -4.58
CA LYS A 175 -21.62 9.54 -5.37
C LYS A 175 -22.58 10.21 -4.39
N ILE A 176 -22.32 11.47 -4.08
CA ILE A 176 -23.26 12.36 -3.39
C ILE A 176 -24.24 12.83 -4.46
#